data_AF-A0A124FU67-F1
#
_entry.id   AF-A0A124FU67-F1
#
_cell.length_a   1.000
_cell.length_b   1.000
_cell.length_c   1.000
_cell.angle_alpha   90.00
_cell.angle_beta   90.00
_cell.angle_gamma   90.00
#
_symmetry.space_group_name_H-M   'P 1'
#
loop_
_entity.id
_entity.type
_entity.pdbx_description
1 polymer ?
#
loop_
_entity_poly.entity_id
_entity_poly.type
_entity_poly.pdbx_seq_one_letter_code
_entity_poly.pdbx_strand_id
1 'polypeptide(L)' 'MSRVVRIADDAYECAIAYGPSLSEGIRVMDALIQELRSRNESSFDEKAIERMIRSAVRDEIEAAVYRG' A
#
# COMPACT_ATOMS: atom_id res chain seq x y z
N MET A 1 13.84 -5.53 30.06
CA MET A 1 14.62 -4.33 30.44
C MET A 1 13.80 -3.12 30.02
N SER A 2 13.43 -2.22 30.93
CA SER A 2 12.69 -0.99 30.59
C SER A 2 13.66 0.16 30.34
N ARG A 3 13.36 1.01 29.36
CA ARG A 3 14.10 2.24 29.04
C ARG A 3 13.12 3.40 29.10
N VAL A 4 13.45 4.45 29.83
CA VAL A 4 12.67 5.70 29.86
C VAL A 4 13.08 6.55 28.67
N VAL A 5 12.10 6.93 27.85
CA VAL A 5 12.29 7.76 26.67
C VAL A 5 11.37 8.97 26.79
N ARG A 6 11.90 10.16 26.53
CA ARG A 6 11.09 11.37 26.40
C ARG A 6 10.58 11.45 24.99
N ILE A 7 9.28 11.67 24.85
CA ILE A 7 8.60 11.86 23.58
C ILE A 7 7.86 13.19 23.65
N ALA A 8 7.61 13.78 22.48
CA ALA A 8 6.77 14.96 22.40
C ALA A 8 5.30 14.57 22.67
N ASP A 9 4.53 15.49 23.25
CA ASP A 9 3.16 15.23 23.67
C ASP A 9 2.25 14.91 22.48
N ASP A 10 2.47 15.55 21.34
CA ASP A 10 1.76 15.28 20.08
C ASP A 10 1.98 13.85 19.57
N ALA A 11 3.22 13.34 19.66
CA ALA A 11 3.55 11.98 19.31
C ALA A 11 2.91 10.96 20.28
N TYR A 12 2.80 11.30 21.57
CA TYR A 12 2.10 10.48 22.55
C TYR A 12 0.60 10.43 22.25
N GLU A 13 -0.04 11.58 22.04
CA GLU A 13 -1.46 11.68 21.70
C GLU A 13 -1.78 10.92 20.41
N CYS A 14 -0.92 11.04 19.39
CA CYS A 14 -1.02 10.30 18.15
C CYS A 14 -1.03 8.79 18.40
N ALA A 15 -0.08 8.26 19.18
CA ALA A 15 -0.02 6.83 19.48
C ALA A 15 -1.23 6.36 20.30
N ILE A 16 -1.70 7.14 21.27
CA ILE A 16 -2.87 6.81 22.11
C ILE A 16 -4.17 6.79 21.29
N ALA A 17 -4.26 7.54 20.19
CA ALA A 17 -5.39 7.44 19.27
C ALA A 17 -5.55 6.03 18.65
N TYR A 18 -4.45 5.25 18.59
CA TYR A 18 -4.44 3.89 18.04
C TYR A 18 -4.54 2.79 19.11
N GLY A 19 -4.53 3.11 20.40
CA GLY A 19 -4.66 2.12 21.46
C GLY A 19 -4.59 2.68 22.90
N PRO A 20 -5.04 1.91 23.90
CA PRO A 20 -5.12 2.35 25.30
C PRO A 20 -3.75 2.55 25.98
N SER A 21 -2.65 2.17 25.33
CA SER A 21 -1.29 2.43 25.81
C SER A 21 -0.36 2.78 24.64
N LEU A 22 0.73 3.51 24.94
CA LEU A 22 1.76 3.86 23.96
C LEU A 22 2.32 2.63 23.23
N SER A 23 2.57 1.53 23.95
CA SER A 23 3.08 0.30 23.34
C SER A 23 2.09 -0.38 22.42
N GLU A 24 0.80 -0.33 22.76
CA GLU A 24 -0.25 -0.92 21.93
C GLU A 24 -0.50 -0.07 20.68
N GLY A 25 -0.59 1.25 20.84
CA GLY A 25 -0.70 2.19 19.73
C GLY A 25 0.42 2.01 18.71
N ILE A 26 1.67 1.94 19.16
CA ILE A 26 2.83 1.72 18.27
C ILE A 26 2.74 0.38 17.53
N ARG A 27 2.27 -0.70 18.18
CA ARG A 27 2.11 -2.01 17.53
C ARG A 27 1.02 -1.99 16.46
N VAL A 28 -0.10 -1.31 16.72
CA VAL A 28 -1.17 -1.14 15.75
C VAL A 28 -0.69 -0.31 14.56
N MET A 29 0.03 0.78 14.81
CA MET A 29 0.64 1.60 13.76
C MET A 29 1.61 0.78 12.89
N ASP A 30 2.49 -0.04 13.49
CA ASP A 30 3.41 -0.91 12.74
C ASP A 30 2.65 -1.96 11.92
N ALA A 31 1.64 -2.60 12.49
CA ALA A 31 0.80 -3.57 11.77
C ALA A 31 0.11 -2.95 10.55
N LEU A 32 -0.43 -1.74 10.67
CA LEU A 32 -1.04 -1.00 9.56
C LEU A 32 -0.02 -0.65 8.48
N ILE A 33 1.20 -0.25 8.86
CA ILE A 33 2.28 0.01 7.90
C ILE A 33 2.70 -1.27 7.18
N GLN A 34 2.82 -2.39 7.88
CA GLN A 34 3.14 -3.69 7.28
C GLN A 34 2.03 -4.17 6.35
N GLU A 35 0.77 -3.99 6.74
CA GLU A 35 -0.38 -4.29 5.90
C GLU A 35 -0.43 -3.41 4.65
N LEU A 36 -0.15 -2.12 4.77
CA LEU A 36 -0.04 -1.23 3.61
C LEU A 36 1.12 -1.64 2.70
N ARG A 37 2.26 -2.05 3.27
CA ARG A 37 3.41 -2.54 2.48
C ARG A 37 3.08 -3.84 1.75
N SER A 38 2.45 -4.80 2.41
CA SER A 38 2.07 -6.07 1.77
C SER A 38 0.99 -5.89 0.70
N ARG A 39 0.09 -4.92 0.87
CA ARG A 39 -0.87 -4.52 -0.18
C ARG A 39 -0.20 -3.76 -1.34
N ASN A 40 0.81 -2.94 -1.04
CA ASN A 40 1.59 -2.19 -2.03
C ASN A 40 2.71 -3.00 -2.72
N GLU A 41 3.03 -4.22 -2.26
CA GLU A 41 3.85 -5.16 -3.04
C GLU A 41 3.13 -5.62 -4.32
N SER A 42 1.80 -5.56 -4.33
CA SER A 42 1.03 -5.38 -5.55
C SER A 42 0.95 -3.91 -5.91
N SER A 43 2.10 -3.32 -6.26
CA SER A 43 2.09 -2.31 -7.33
C SER A 43 1.26 -2.96 -8.43
N PHE A 44 0.10 -2.39 -8.74
CA PHE A 44 -0.51 -2.62 -10.04
C PHE A 44 0.62 -2.34 -11.02
N ASP A 45 1.19 -3.39 -11.60
CA ASP A 45 2.33 -3.26 -12.51
C ASP A 45 1.78 -2.44 -13.67
N GLU A 46 2.01 -1.13 -13.64
CA GLU A 46 1.49 -0.19 -14.64
C GLU A 46 1.95 -0.64 -16.03
N LYS A 47 3.11 -1.31 -16.12
CA LYS A 47 3.60 -1.96 -17.34
C LYS A 47 2.85 -3.24 -17.69
N ALA A 48 2.33 -4.00 -16.73
CA ALA A 48 1.42 -5.12 -17.02
C ALA A 48 0.08 -4.59 -17.57
N ILE A 49 -0.50 -3.56 -16.95
CA ILE A 49 -1.73 -2.92 -17.45
C ILE A 49 -1.49 -2.33 -18.85
N GLU A 50 -0.40 -1.60 -19.07
CA GLU A 50 -0.06 -1.05 -20.38
C GLU A 50 0.09 -2.14 -21.44
N ARG A 51 0.77 -3.25 -21.11
CA ARG A 51 0.90 -4.41 -22.01
C ARG A 51 -0.45 -5.03 -22.34
N MET A 52 -1.32 -5.20 -21.34
CA MET A 52 -2.65 -5.76 -21.53
C MET A 52 -3.50 -4.87 -22.45
N ILE A 53 -3.52 -3.55 -22.20
CA ILE A 53 -4.26 -2.59 -23.03
C ILE A 53 -3.71 -2.59 -24.46
N ARG A 54 -2.38 -2.54 -24.63
CA ARG A 54 -1.75 -2.53 -25.96
C ARG A 54 -2.02 -3.81 -26.75
N SER A 55 -2.04 -4.97 -26.09
CA SER A 55 -2.39 -6.25 -26.73
C SER A 55 -3.85 -6.24 -27.19
N ALA A 56 -4.78 -5.89 -26.30
CA ALA A 56 -6.21 -5.87 -26.64
C ALA A 56 -6.53 -4.92 -27.80
N VAL A 57 -5.90 -3.74 -27.83
CA VAL A 57 -6.07 -2.78 -28.94
C VAL A 57 -5.45 -3.31 -30.24
N ARG A 58 -4.29 -3.98 -30.18
CA ARG A 58 -3.68 -4.61 -31.36
C ARG A 58 -4.57 -5.70 -31.93
N ASP A 59 -5.06 -6.59 -31.08
CA ASP A 59 -5.88 -7.73 -31.49
C ASP A 59 -7.17 -7.24 -32.17
N GLU A 60 -7.76 -6.16 -31.67
CA GLU A 60 -8.94 -5.54 -32.29
C GLU A 60 -8.62 -4.88 -33.64
N ILE A 61 -7.49 -4.19 -33.76
CA ILE A 61 -7.04 -3.59 -35.03
C ILE A 61 -6.74 -4.69 -36.06
N GLU A 62 -6.04 -5.75 -35.68
CA GLU A 62 -5.77 -6.88 -36.56
C GLU A 62 -7.08 -7.56 -36.98
N ALA A 63 -8.01 -7.79 -36.07
CA ALA A 63 -9.33 -8.34 -36.40
C ALA A 63 -10.13 -7.43 -37.35
N ALA A 64 -10.01 -6.11 -37.23
CA ALA A 64 -10.65 -5.15 -38.12
C ALA A 64 -9.97 -5.09 -39.50
N VAL A 65 -8.64 -5.22 -39.57
CA VAL A 65 -7.86 -5.16 -40.82
C VAL A 65 -7.97 -6.46 -41.62
N TYR A 66 -8.00 -7.62 -40.97
CA TYR A 66 -8.13 -8.93 -41.65
C TYR A 66 -9.58 -9.32 -42.01
N ARG A 67 -10.57 -8.51 -41.65
CA ARG A 67 -11.98 -8.66 -42.08
C ARG A 67 -12.37 -7.79 -43.28
N GLY A 68 -11.46 -6.95 -43.79
CA GLY A 68 -11.61 -6.21 -45.05
C GLY A 68 -10.98 -6.94 -46.22
#